data_AF-A0A3M3XJ99-F1
#
_entry.id   AF-A0A3M3XJ99-F1
#
_cell.length_a   1.000
_cell.length_b   1.000
_cell.length_c   1.000
_cell.angle_alpha   90.00
_cell.angle_beta   90.00
_cell.angle_gamma   90.00
#
_symmetry.space_group_name_H-M   'P 1'
#
loop_
_entity.id
_entity.type
_entity.pdbx_description
1 polymer ?
#
loop_
_entity_poly.entity_id
_entity_poly.type
_entity_poly.pdbx_seq_one_letter_code
_entity_poly.pdbx_strand_id
1 'polypeptide(L)'
;MDDLGEGFALTVQATAGIDPQRVCAYMETALESLVDALEHSPESLLRSLEMLPRSERQLLQEWNATAVDYPQGTCVHQLFEAQVEKTPEAIALVFEARTFTYAQLNARA
;
A
#
# COMPACT_ATOMS: atom_id res chain seq x y z
N MET A 1 -19.69 -27.80 2.34
CA MET A 1 -19.98 -27.39 0.95
C MET A 1 -20.97 -28.40 0.49
N ASP A 2 -22.22 -27.98 0.48
CA ASP A 2 -23.31 -28.88 0.12
C ASP A 2 -23.63 -28.58 -1.34
N ASP A 3 -23.43 -29.60 -2.18
CA ASP A 3 -23.85 -29.60 -3.58
C ASP A 3 -25.34 -29.96 -3.60
N LEU A 4 -26.18 -29.00 -3.99
CA LEU A 4 -27.63 -29.14 -4.03
C LEU A 4 -28.14 -29.54 -5.43
N GLY A 5 -27.25 -29.96 -6.35
CA GLY A 5 -27.60 -30.43 -7.69
C GLY A 5 -27.83 -29.33 -8.72
N GLU A 6 -28.21 -28.12 -8.31
CA GLU A 6 -28.29 -26.93 -9.19
C GLU A 6 -27.44 -25.74 -8.70
N GLY A 7 -26.71 -25.89 -7.59
CA GLY A 7 -25.89 -24.82 -7.04
C GLY A 7 -25.03 -25.24 -5.87
N PHE A 8 -24.14 -24.32 -5.48
CA PHE A 8 -23.21 -24.50 -4.37
C PHE A 8 -23.60 -23.61 -3.19
N ALA A 9 -23.70 -24.21 -2.00
CA ALA A 9 -23.87 -23.48 -0.76
C ALA A 9 -22.56 -23.45 0.04
N LEU A 10 -22.13 -22.24 0.42
CA LEU A 10 -21.02 -22.03 1.34
C LEU A 10 -21.57 -21.70 2.74
N THR A 11 -21.15 -22.46 3.73
CA THR A 11 -21.40 -22.14 5.14
C THR A 11 -20.06 -21.85 5.80
N VAL A 12 -19.93 -20.66 6.39
CA VAL A 12 -18.73 -20.24 7.11
C VAL A 12 -19.01 -20.21 8.60
N GLN A 13 -18.19 -20.93 9.36
CA GLN A 13 -18.13 -20.82 10.82
C GLN A 13 -16.85 -20.08 11.18
N ALA A 14 -16.99 -18.84 11.63
CA ALA A 14 -15.86 -18.00 12.03
C ALA A 14 -15.66 -18.01 13.55
N THR A 15 -14.41 -17.94 13.99
CA THR A 15 -14.06 -17.67 15.38
C THR A 15 -14.22 -16.18 15.70
N ALA A 16 -14.31 -15.84 16.99
CA ALA A 16 -14.40 -14.44 17.42
C ALA A 16 -13.23 -13.62 16.87
N GLY A 17 -13.53 -12.44 16.32
CA GLY A 17 -12.55 -11.53 15.70
C GLY A 17 -12.41 -11.69 14.17
N ILE A 18 -13.03 -12.70 13.57
CA ILE A 18 -13.11 -12.86 12.11
C ILE A 18 -14.54 -12.56 11.66
N ASP A 19 -14.68 -11.69 10.66
CA ASP A 19 -15.96 -11.40 10.02
C ASP A 19 -16.33 -12.56 9.06
N PRO A 20 -17.38 -13.35 9.33
CA PRO A 20 -17.76 -14.46 8.48
C PRO A 20 -18.24 -14.00 7.10
N GLN A 21 -18.88 -12.83 6.98
CA GLN A 21 -19.32 -12.30 5.68
C GLN A 21 -18.10 -11.99 4.79
N ARG A 22 -17.04 -11.46 5.38
CA ARG A 22 -15.79 -11.18 4.68
C ARG A 22 -15.14 -12.46 4.17
N VAL A 23 -15.13 -13.52 4.99
CA VAL A 23 -14.64 -14.84 4.58
C VAL A 23 -15.50 -15.45 3.46
N CYS A 24 -16.83 -15.31 3.52
CA CYS A 24 -17.70 -15.72 2.42
C CYS A 24 -17.35 -15.00 1.11
N ALA A 25 -17.14 -13.69 1.15
CA ALA A 25 -16.79 -12.90 -0.03
C ALA A 25 -15.46 -13.34 -0.65
N TYR A 26 -14.44 -13.63 0.17
CA TYR A 26 -13.16 -14.18 -0.33
C TYR A 26 -13.36 -15.52 -1.04
N MET A 27 -14.15 -16.41 -0.44
CA MET A 27 -14.41 -17.74 -1.00
C MET A 27 -15.24 -17.67 -2.29
N GLU A 28 -16.20 -16.76 -2.37
CA GLU A 28 -16.98 -16.49 -3.58
C GLU A 28 -16.07 -16.04 -4.72
N THR A 29 -15.24 -15.01 -4.50
CA THR A 29 -14.28 -14.54 -5.52
C THR A 29 -13.28 -15.62 -5.94
N ALA A 30 -12.77 -16.40 -4.98
CA ALA A 30 -11.84 -17.49 -5.28
C ALA A 30 -12.47 -18.62 -6.10
N LEU A 31 -13.73 -18.97 -5.82
CA LEU A 31 -14.47 -19.99 -6.57
C LEU A 31 -14.80 -19.51 -7.98
N GLU A 32 -15.25 -18.27 -8.15
CA GLU A 32 -15.46 -17.66 -9.47
C GLU A 32 -14.16 -17.68 -10.29
N SER A 33 -13.04 -17.22 -9.70
CA SER A 33 -11.74 -17.23 -10.38
C SER A 33 -11.27 -18.64 -10.73
N LEU A 34 -11.59 -19.65 -9.90
CA LEU A 34 -11.24 -21.05 -10.17
C LEU A 34 -12.06 -21.62 -11.32
N VAL A 35 -13.37 -21.36 -11.36
CA VAL A 35 -14.25 -21.80 -12.45
C VAL A 35 -13.78 -21.19 -13.76
N ASP A 36 -13.53 -19.87 -13.78
CA ASP A 36 -13.02 -19.17 -14.95
C ASP A 36 -11.69 -19.75 -15.44
N ALA A 37 -10.77 -20.05 -14.51
CA ALA A 37 -9.49 -20.66 -14.83
C ALA A 37 -9.63 -22.07 -15.41
N LEU A 38 -10.52 -22.91 -14.87
CA LEU A 38 -10.75 -24.25 -15.40
C LEU A 38 -11.35 -24.23 -16.81
N GLU A 39 -12.20 -23.25 -17.10
CA GLU A 39 -12.82 -23.09 -18.42
C GLU A 39 -11.84 -22.56 -19.48
N HIS A 40 -10.99 -21.60 -19.12
CA HIS A 40 -10.19 -20.84 -20.09
C HIS A 40 -8.69 -21.15 -20.07
N SER A 41 -8.14 -21.62 -18.95
CA SER A 41 -6.69 -21.83 -18.75
C SER A 41 -6.43 -22.82 -17.60
N PRO A 42 -6.78 -24.10 -17.76
CA PRO A 42 -6.73 -25.09 -16.69
C PRO A 42 -5.31 -25.39 -16.17
N GLU A 43 -4.28 -25.10 -16.97
CA GLU A 43 -2.87 -25.18 -16.58
C GLU A 43 -2.38 -24.00 -15.72
N SER A 44 -3.25 -23.01 -15.48
CA SER A 44 -2.93 -21.88 -14.61
C SER A 44 -2.63 -22.34 -13.18
N LEU A 45 -1.74 -21.60 -12.52
CA LEU A 45 -1.29 -21.94 -11.19
C LEU A 45 -2.34 -21.49 -10.18
N LEU A 46 -2.68 -22.33 -9.20
CA LEU A 46 -3.65 -21.97 -8.15
C LEU A 46 -3.33 -20.65 -7.43
N ARG A 47 -2.04 -20.29 -7.33
CA ARG A 47 -1.59 -19.03 -6.71
C ARG A 47 -1.90 -17.77 -7.52
N SER A 48 -2.27 -17.89 -8.79
CA SER A 48 -2.65 -16.75 -9.62
C SER A 48 -4.15 -16.46 -9.61
N LEU A 49 -4.95 -17.28 -8.93
CA LEU A 49 -6.38 -17.05 -8.79
C LEU A 49 -6.63 -15.81 -7.93
N GLU A 50 -7.53 -14.96 -8.39
CA GLU A 50 -7.95 -13.79 -7.63
C GLU A 50 -8.83 -14.27 -6.48
N MET A 51 -8.48 -13.90 -5.24
CA MET A 51 -9.30 -14.20 -4.07
C MET A 51 -9.89 -12.94 -3.43
N LEU A 52 -9.34 -11.76 -3.73
CA LEU A 52 -9.71 -10.52 -3.06
C LEU A 52 -10.97 -9.92 -3.70
N PRO A 53 -12.06 -9.68 -2.94
CA PRO A 53 -13.24 -9.02 -3.44
C PRO A 53 -12.89 -7.65 -4.04
N ARG A 54 -13.59 -7.28 -5.12
CA ARG A 54 -13.35 -6.03 -5.85
C ARG A 54 -13.38 -4.79 -4.95
N SER A 55 -14.30 -4.74 -3.98
CA SER A 55 -14.42 -3.62 -3.04
C SER A 55 -13.18 -3.45 -2.18
N GLU A 56 -12.60 -4.54 -1.67
CA GLU A 56 -11.37 -4.52 -0.89
C GLU A 56 -10.15 -4.19 -1.74
N ARG A 57 -10.11 -4.68 -2.98
CA ARG A 57 -9.06 -4.32 -3.93
C ARG A 57 -9.06 -2.82 -4.20
N GLN A 58 -10.25 -2.24 -4.39
CA GLN A 58 -10.42 -0.81 -4.60
C GLN A 58 -10.00 -0.02 -3.35
N LEU A 59 -10.41 -0.46 -2.15
CA LEU A 59 -9.99 0.16 -0.90
C LEU A 59 -8.45 0.15 -0.74
N LEU A 60 -7.79 -0.96 -1.08
CA LEU A 60 -6.32 -1.03 -1.03
C LEU A 60 -5.67 -0.08 -2.04
N GLN A 61 -6.23 0.06 -3.24
CA GLN A 61 -5.72 1.00 -4.24
C GLN A 61 -5.87 2.45 -3.76
N GLU A 62 -7.04 2.80 -3.23
CA GLU A 62 -7.33 4.13 -2.70
C GLU A 62 -6.44 4.45 -1.49
N TRP A 63 -6.28 3.49 -0.56
CA TRP A 63 -5.43 3.67 0.61
C TRP A 63 -3.94 3.81 0.24
N ASN A 64 -3.47 3.09 -0.78
CA ASN A 64 -2.09 3.17 -1.28
C ASN A 64 -1.86 4.29 -2.30
N ALA A 65 -2.85 5.16 -2.55
CA ALA A 65 -2.72 6.31 -3.46
C ALA A 65 -1.88 7.46 -2.83
N THR A 66 -0.66 7.15 -2.38
CA THR A 66 0.26 8.09 -1.73
C THR A 66 1.28 8.70 -2.70
N ALA A 67 1.08 8.49 -4.00
CA ALA A 67 1.94 9.05 -5.03
C ALA A 67 1.80 10.58 -5.05
N VAL A 68 2.88 11.28 -4.74
CA VAL A 68 2.98 12.73 -4.79
C VAL A 68 4.26 13.06 -5.55
N ASP A 69 4.17 14.06 -6.44
CA ASP A 69 5.34 14.54 -7.14
C ASP A 69 6.34 15.16 -6.17
N TYR A 70 7.57 14.64 -6.18
CA TYR A 70 8.70 15.21 -5.45
C TYR A 70 9.89 15.35 -6.42
N PRO A 71 10.85 16.24 -6.15
CA PRO A 71 12.02 16.41 -7.00
C PRO A 71 12.86 15.13 -7.05
N GLN A 72 12.67 14.33 -8.10
CA GLN A 72 13.46 13.13 -8.34
C GLN A 72 14.83 13.56 -8.89
N GLY A 73 15.90 13.03 -8.29
CA GLY A 73 17.27 13.34 -8.69
C GLY A 73 17.91 14.53 -7.98
N THR A 74 17.20 15.22 -7.09
CA THR A 74 17.81 16.20 -6.19
C THR A 74 18.24 15.52 -4.89
N CYS A 75 19.54 15.53 -4.62
CA CYS A 75 20.05 15.00 -3.37
C CYS A 75 19.66 15.91 -2.20
N VAL A 76 19.52 15.34 -0.99
CA VAL A 76 19.17 16.10 0.22
C VAL A 76 20.15 17.27 0.47
N HIS A 77 21.45 17.08 0.18
CA HIS A 77 22.44 18.17 0.32
C HIS A 77 22.19 19.33 -0.65
N GLN A 78 21.71 19.07 -1.86
CA GLN A 78 21.38 20.13 -2.84
C GLN A 78 20.14 20.90 -2.40
N LEU A 79 19.15 20.24 -1.80
CA LEU A 79 18.01 20.92 -1.18
C LEU A 79 18.45 21.79 0.00
N PHE A 80 19.43 21.31 0.77
CA PHE A 80 20.01 22.06 1.88
C PHE A 80 20.78 23.31 1.38
N GLU A 81 21.64 23.17 0.39
CA GLU A 81 22.37 24.28 -0.25
C GLU A 81 21.41 25.34 -0.84
N ALA A 82 20.34 24.90 -1.52
CA ALA A 82 19.31 25.81 -2.02
C ALA A 82 18.59 26.56 -0.88
N GLN A 83 18.45 25.95 0.30
CA GLN A 83 17.92 26.63 1.49
C GLN A 83 18.92 27.61 2.10
N VAL A 84 20.23 27.31 2.03
CA VAL A 84 21.30 28.24 2.44
C VAL A 84 21.28 29.51 1.61
N GLU A 85 21.08 29.40 0.29
CA GLU A 85 20.98 30.56 -0.60
C GLU A 85 19.71 31.39 -0.33
N LYS A 86 18.57 30.75 -0.06
CA LYS A 86 17.30 31.44 0.18
C LYS A 86 17.24 32.15 1.53
N THR A 87 17.74 31.51 2.58
CA THR A 87 17.65 32.00 3.97
C THR A 87 18.95 31.77 4.74
N PRO A 88 20.05 32.45 4.39
CA PRO A 88 21.37 32.19 4.97
C PRO A 88 21.46 32.49 6.47
N GLU A 89 20.68 33.46 6.94
CA GLU A 89 20.65 33.90 8.35
C GLU A 89 19.64 33.12 9.21
N ALA A 90 18.79 32.29 8.61
CA ALA A 90 17.83 31.49 9.37
C ALA A 90 18.55 30.40 10.17
N ILE A 91 18.06 30.12 11.38
CA ILE A 91 18.61 29.11 12.28
C ILE A 91 18.36 27.72 11.68
N ALA A 92 19.42 26.95 11.44
CA ALA A 92 19.37 25.59 10.89
C ALA A 92 19.60 24.51 11.97
N LEU A 93 20.37 24.81 13.01
CA LEU A 93 20.70 23.88 14.08
C LEU A 93 20.70 24.61 15.43
N VAL A 94 20.02 24.05 16.42
CA VAL A 94 20.12 24.48 17.81
C VAL A 94 20.60 23.29 18.64
N PHE A 95 21.72 23.46 19.33
CA PHE A 95 22.27 22.47 20.24
C PHE A 95 22.72 23.15 21.53
N GLU A 96 22.03 22.86 22.62
CA GLU A 96 22.22 23.51 23.92
C GLU A 96 22.14 25.05 23.78
N ALA A 97 23.19 25.77 24.22
CA ALA A 97 23.30 27.23 24.12
C ALA A 97 23.87 27.70 22.77
N ARG A 98 24.08 26.80 21.80
CA ARG A 98 24.64 27.13 20.48
C ARG A 98 23.56 27.09 19.41
N THR A 99 23.53 28.12 18.59
CA THR A 99 22.66 28.24 17.42
C THR A 99 23.54 28.44 16.18
N PHE A 100 23.29 27.67 15.13
CA PHE A 100 23.95 27.84 13.83
C PHE A 100 22.91 28.22 12.78
N THR A 101 23.26 29.22 11.97
CA THR A 101 22.47 29.53 10.78
C THR A 101 22.76 28.55 9.65
N TYR A 102 21.90 28.53 8.61
CA TYR A 102 22.15 27.74 7.40
C TYR A 102 23.53 28.02 6.81
N ALA A 103 23.92 29.30 6.67
CA ALA A 103 25.24 29.67 6.16
C ALA A 103 26.39 29.16 7.03
N GLN A 104 26.26 29.24 8.36
CA GLN A 104 27.30 28.77 9.29
C GLN A 104 27.43 27.25 9.28
N LEU A 105 26.31 26.52 9.17
CA LEU A 105 26.30 25.07 9.11
C LEU A 105 26.90 24.59 7.79
N ASN A 106 26.56 25.23 6.67
CA ASN A 106 27.09 24.89 5.34
C ASN A 106 28.59 25.17 5.21
N ALA A 107 29.09 26.27 5.78
CA ALA A 107 30.52 26.59 5.77
C ALA A 107 31.39 25.60 6.56
N ARG A 108 30.77 24.75 7.40
CA ARG A 108 31.45 23.75 8.24
C ARG A 108 31.31 22.32 7.70
N ALA A 109 30.50 22.14 6.65
CA ALA A 109 30.26 20.84 6.00
C ALA A 109 31.50 20.33 5.26
#